data_AF-A0A7S2G136-F1
#
_entry.id   AF-A0A7S2G136-F1
#
_cell.length_a   1.000
_cell.length_b   1.000
_cell.length_c   1.000
_cell.angle_alpha   90.00
_cell.angle_beta   90.00
_cell.angle_gamma   90.00
#
_symmetry.space_group_name_H-M   'P 1'
#
loop_
_entity.id
_entity.type
_entity.pdbx_description
1 polymer ?
#
loop_
_entity_poly.entity_id
_entity_poly.type
_entity_poly.pdbx_seq_one_letter_code
_entity_poly.pdbx_strand_id
1 'polypeptide(L)'
;IDRCLNVPIFVYNVAAGWAFGRCSYRHSELPPNAPRLMDTLMRVHGYQLLADGVFNADPHGGNFLMLPDDRIGLIDYGCTKHLTNNERLSMCILFASLLKKDEQMMQDMAVVGGYKSKYGKKEVIMKLMQFGYDSWGHEVTGGKNLVQFTDELKAEDPWHEVP
;
A
#
# COMPACT_ATOMS: atom_id res chain seq x y z
N ILE A 1 10.53 11.96 14.10
CA ILE A 1 10.38 13.44 14.13
C ILE A 1 10.15 13.92 15.56
N ASP A 2 9.13 13.40 16.27
CA ASP A 2 8.84 13.77 17.67
C ASP A 2 9.99 13.59 18.65
N ARG A 3 10.70 12.46 18.61
CA ARG A 3 11.86 12.27 19.50
C ARG A 3 12.95 13.32 19.27
N CYS A 4 13.25 13.65 18.02
CA CYS A 4 14.28 14.65 17.69
C CYS A 4 13.87 16.07 18.11
N LEU A 5 12.58 16.42 17.99
CA LEU A 5 12.04 17.71 18.41
C LEU A 5 11.89 17.83 19.93
N ASN A 6 11.57 16.72 20.61
CA ASN A 6 11.26 16.73 22.05
C ASN A 6 12.46 16.49 22.95
N VAL A 7 13.56 15.91 22.46
CA VAL A 7 14.82 15.79 23.23
C VAL A 7 15.35 17.15 23.69
N PRO A 8 15.50 18.18 22.83
CA PRO A 8 15.95 19.50 23.29
C PRO A 8 14.93 20.19 24.22
N ILE A 9 13.62 19.99 24.00
CA ILE A 9 12.56 20.51 24.88
C ILE A 9 12.65 19.86 26.26
N PHE A 10 12.90 18.55 26.31
CA PHE A 10 13.11 17.81 27.56
C PHE A 10 14.33 18.35 28.32
N VAL A 11 15.47 18.52 27.65
CA VAL A 11 16.70 19.06 28.25
C VAL A 11 16.46 20.46 28.82
N TYR A 12 15.79 21.34 28.08
CA TYR A 12 15.40 22.67 28.55
C TYR A 12 14.48 22.62 29.77
N ASN A 13 13.43 21.80 29.71
CA ASN A 13 12.45 21.67 30.79
C ASN A 13 13.05 21.16 32.10
N VAL A 14 14.05 20.28 32.00
CA VAL A 14 14.79 19.77 33.16
C VAL A 14 15.81 20.79 33.68
N ALA A 15 16.59 21.41 32.79
CA ALA A 15 17.69 22.29 33.18
C ALA A 15 17.22 23.67 33.69
N ALA A 16 16.25 24.29 33.00
CA ALA A 16 15.87 25.69 33.19
C ALA A 16 14.35 25.90 33.33
N GLY A 17 13.54 24.91 32.95
CA GLY A 17 12.08 25.03 32.96
C GLY A 17 11.44 25.20 34.33
N TRP A 18 12.17 24.92 35.42
CA TRP A 18 11.72 25.18 36.80
C TRP A 18 11.82 26.67 37.17
N ALA A 19 12.69 27.43 36.51
CA ALA A 19 12.91 28.86 36.79
C ALA A 19 12.22 29.78 35.75
N PHE A 20 12.13 29.35 34.50
CA PHE A 20 11.65 30.18 33.38
C PHE A 20 10.35 29.68 32.74
N GLY A 21 9.72 28.65 33.34
CA GLY A 21 8.53 28.01 32.80
C GLY A 21 8.85 26.86 31.86
N ARG A 22 7.97 25.84 31.82
CA ARG A 22 8.15 24.65 31.00
C ARG A 22 7.56 24.86 29.60
N CYS A 23 8.30 24.42 28.59
CA CYS A 23 7.83 24.34 27.21
C CYS A 23 6.99 23.07 26.98
N SER A 24 5.89 23.20 26.25
CA SER A 24 5.07 22.04 25.86
C SER A 24 5.80 21.16 24.85
N TYR A 25 5.67 19.84 25.03
CA TYR A 25 6.15 18.87 24.04
C TYR A 25 5.35 18.97 22.75
N ARG A 26 6.02 18.79 21.62
CA ARG A 26 5.39 18.73 20.31
C ARG A 26 5.04 17.29 19.98
N HIS A 27 3.80 17.05 19.61
CA HIS A 27 3.37 15.78 19.06
C HIS A 27 3.16 15.95 17.56
N SER A 28 3.66 15.01 16.78
CA SER A 28 3.27 14.90 15.37
C SER A 28 1.82 14.48 15.37
N GLU A 29 0.93 15.42 15.10
CA GLU A 29 -0.45 15.09 14.79
C GLU A 29 -0.47 14.39 13.43
N LEU A 30 -1.32 13.37 13.28
CA LEU A 30 -1.65 12.87 11.95
C LEU A 30 -2.10 14.07 11.11
N PRO A 31 -1.69 14.18 9.84
CA PRO A 31 -2.13 15.29 9.00
C PRO A 31 -3.66 15.37 9.09
N PRO A 32 -4.22 16.56 9.33
CA PRO A 32 -5.67 16.72 9.39
C PRO A 32 -6.24 16.12 8.11
N ASN A 33 -7.14 15.14 8.25
CA ASN A 33 -7.78 14.40 7.16
C ASN A 33 -6.98 13.27 6.49
N ALA A 34 -6.20 12.48 7.24
CA ALA A 34 -5.58 11.25 6.73
C ALA A 34 -6.52 10.34 5.89
N PRO A 35 -7.82 10.15 6.23
CA PRO A 35 -8.74 9.38 5.37
C PRO A 35 -9.00 10.02 4.01
N ARG A 36 -9.16 11.36 3.95
CA ARG A 36 -9.35 12.06 2.67
C ARG A 36 -8.08 12.03 1.83
N LEU A 37 -6.91 12.18 2.45
CA LEU A 37 -5.63 12.05 1.76
C LEU A 37 -5.51 10.66 1.11
N MET A 38 -5.87 9.61 1.84
CA MET A 38 -5.83 8.25 1.32
C MET A 38 -6.82 8.05 0.17
N ASP A 39 -8.05 8.57 0.27
CA ASP A 39 -9.04 8.52 -0.81
C ASP A 39 -8.54 9.22 -2.08
N THR A 40 -8.02 10.44 -1.95
CA THR A 40 -7.47 11.18 -3.10
C THR A 40 -6.26 10.47 -3.70
N LEU A 41 -5.36 9.93 -2.87
CA LEU A 41 -4.18 9.21 -3.33
C LEU A 41 -4.56 7.95 -4.13
N MET A 42 -5.49 7.16 -3.59
CA MET A 42 -6.04 5.96 -4.24
C MET A 42 -6.73 6.31 -5.56
N ARG A 43 -7.50 7.40 -5.61
CA ARG A 43 -8.17 7.85 -6.83
C ARG A 43 -7.18 8.26 -7.91
N VAL A 44 -6.13 9.00 -7.55
CA VAL A 44 -5.07 9.41 -8.48
C VAL A 44 -4.31 8.20 -9.02
N HIS A 45 -3.88 7.27 -8.15
CA HIS A 45 -3.17 6.06 -8.60
C HIS A 45 -4.05 5.13 -9.42
N GLY A 46 -5.32 4.97 -9.03
CA GLY A 46 -6.29 4.18 -9.79
C GLY A 46 -6.52 4.77 -11.19
N TYR A 47 -6.62 6.11 -11.31
CA TYR A 47 -6.75 6.77 -12.61
C TYR A 47 -5.49 6.59 -13.47
N GLN A 48 -4.31 6.79 -12.89
CA GLN A 48 -3.02 6.56 -13.57
C GLN A 48 -2.89 5.13 -14.10
N LEU A 49 -3.24 4.14 -13.28
CA LEU A 49 -3.13 2.73 -13.61
C LEU A 49 -4.18 2.30 -14.65
N LEU A 50 -5.45 2.63 -14.42
CA LEU A 50 -6.59 2.06 -15.16
C LEU A 50 -7.06 2.92 -16.33
N ALA A 51 -6.88 4.24 -16.28
CA ALA A 51 -7.29 5.16 -17.34
C ALA A 51 -6.11 5.59 -18.21
N ASP A 52 -5.01 6.06 -17.61
CA ASP A 52 -3.87 6.57 -18.39
C ASP A 52 -2.93 5.46 -18.86
N GLY A 53 -2.79 4.39 -18.09
CA GLY A 53 -1.82 3.32 -18.36
C GLY A 53 -0.37 3.75 -18.07
N VAL A 54 -0.18 4.83 -17.31
CA VAL A 54 1.13 5.30 -16.85
C VAL A 54 1.00 5.66 -15.38
N PHE A 55 1.75 4.98 -14.52
CA PHE A 55 1.61 5.13 -13.07
C PHE A 55 2.97 5.22 -12.37
N ASN A 56 2.99 5.87 -11.20
CA ASN A 56 4.15 5.86 -10.33
C ASN A 56 4.17 4.55 -9.53
N ALA A 57 5.22 3.74 -9.71
CA ALA A 57 5.37 2.46 -9.05
C ALA A 57 5.99 2.57 -7.64
N ASP A 58 6.42 3.76 -7.23
CA ASP A 58 6.91 4.04 -5.88
C ASP A 58 6.04 5.11 -5.18
N PRO A 59 4.93 4.70 -4.54
CA PRO A 59 4.05 5.61 -3.80
C PRO A 59 4.61 5.95 -2.41
N HIS A 60 5.91 6.24 -2.30
CA HIS A 60 6.50 6.66 -1.04
C HIS A 60 5.90 8.00 -0.58
N GLY A 61 5.63 8.14 0.72
CA GLY A 61 4.99 9.34 1.29
C GLY A 61 5.72 10.65 0.99
N GLY A 62 7.03 10.58 0.77
CA GLY A 62 7.85 11.73 0.36
C GLY A 62 7.57 12.27 -1.04
N ASN A 63 6.87 11.52 -1.90
CA ASN A 63 6.58 11.89 -3.29
C ASN A 63 5.28 12.70 -3.42
N PHE A 64 4.57 12.92 -2.30
CA PHE A 64 3.27 13.58 -2.25
C PHE A 64 3.32 14.82 -1.37
N LEU A 65 2.81 15.92 -1.91
CA LEU A 65 2.57 17.16 -1.17
C LEU A 65 1.08 17.40 -1.05
N MET A 66 0.59 17.62 0.16
CA MET A 66 -0.77 18.11 0.36
C MET A 66 -0.80 19.61 0.08
N LEU A 67 -1.63 20.01 -0.87
CA LEU A 67 -1.84 21.41 -1.20
C LEU A 67 -2.97 22.01 -0.33
N PRO A 68 -2.96 23.32 -0.06
CA PRO A 68 -4.00 23.97 0.76
C PRO A 68 -5.42 23.89 0.20
N ASP A 69 -5.57 23.50 -1.07
CA ASP A 69 -6.84 23.34 -1.78
C ASP A 69 -7.26 21.86 -1.93
N ASP A 70 -6.82 21.00 -1.01
CA ASP A 70 -7.11 19.57 -0.95
C ASP A 70 -6.61 18.74 -2.16
N ARG A 71 -5.77 19.33 -3.02
CA ARG A 71 -5.08 18.60 -4.08
C ARG A 71 -3.82 17.91 -3.57
N ILE A 72 -3.39 16.88 -4.31
CA ILE A 72 -2.09 16.22 -4.11
C ILE A 72 -1.14 16.70 -5.21
N GLY A 73 -0.02 17.28 -4.82
CA GLY A 73 1.13 17.53 -5.68
C GLY A 73 2.01 16.28 -5.76
N LEU A 74 2.28 15.81 -6.97
CA LEU A 74 3.26 14.74 -7.23
C LEU A 74 4.59 15.38 -7.60
N ILE A 75 5.66 15.01 -6.90
CA ILE A 75 6.98 15.67 -7.10
C ILE A 75 8.06 14.74 -7.65
N ASP A 76 7.85 13.42 -7.58
CA ASP A 76 8.79 12.43 -8.10
C ASP A 76 8.11 11.54 -9.14
N TYR A 77 8.78 11.43 -10.30
CA TYR A 77 8.39 10.58 -11.43
C TYR A 77 9.54 9.66 -11.87
N GLY A 78 10.58 9.48 -11.04
CA GLY A 78 11.74 8.65 -11.35
C GLY A 78 11.41 7.16 -11.51
N CYS A 79 10.32 6.69 -10.88
CA CYS A 79 9.88 5.30 -10.90
C CYS A 79 8.51 5.11 -11.59
N THR A 80 8.29 5.74 -12.75
CA THR A 80 7.07 5.51 -13.54
C THR A 80 7.14 4.24 -14.40
N LYS A 81 5.99 3.57 -14.57
CA LYS A 81 5.82 2.42 -15.46
C LYS A 81 4.71 2.68 -16.47
N HIS A 82 4.90 2.17 -17.68
CA HIS A 82 3.91 2.18 -18.74
C HIS A 82 3.30 0.80 -18.87
N LEU A 83 1.98 0.75 -18.97
CA LEU A 83 1.21 -0.44 -19.30
C LEU A 83 0.77 -0.36 -20.75
N THR A 84 0.90 -1.47 -21.46
CA THR A 84 0.21 -1.67 -22.74
C THR A 84 -1.30 -1.69 -22.53
N ASN A 85 -2.07 -1.47 -23.60
CA ASN A 85 -3.53 -1.55 -23.54
C ASN A 85 -4.03 -2.92 -23.02
N ASN A 86 -3.31 -4.00 -23.34
CA ASN A 86 -3.67 -5.34 -22.89
C ASN A 86 -3.39 -5.52 -21.39
N GLU A 87 -2.24 -5.06 -20.88
CA GLU A 87 -1.95 -5.11 -19.44
C GLU A 87 -2.94 -4.26 -18.65
N ARG A 88 -3.29 -3.08 -19.15
CA ARG A 88 -4.30 -2.22 -18.53
C ARG A 88 -5.67 -2.91 -18.49
N LEU A 89 -6.08 -3.55 -19.58
CA LEU A 89 -7.32 -4.33 -19.64
C LEU A 89 -7.29 -5.49 -18.64
N SER A 90 -6.19 -6.24 -18.57
CA SER A 90 -5.99 -7.32 -17.61
C SER A 90 -6.13 -6.83 -16.17
N MET A 91 -5.53 -5.68 -15.83
CA MET A 91 -5.69 -5.07 -14.50
C MET A 91 -7.15 -4.69 -14.22
N CYS A 92 -7.85 -4.08 -15.18
CA CYS A 92 -9.28 -3.77 -15.03
C CYS A 92 -10.12 -5.03 -14.76
N ILE A 93 -9.88 -6.12 -15.49
CA ILE A 93 -10.60 -7.40 -15.30
C ILE A 93 -10.28 -7.99 -13.93
N LEU A 94 -9.00 -7.97 -13.53
CA LEU A 94 -8.56 -8.44 -12.22
C LEU A 94 -9.28 -7.70 -11.08
N PHE A 95 -9.24 -6.37 -11.05
CA PHE A 95 -9.94 -5.60 -10.00
C PHE A 95 -11.45 -5.80 -10.02
N ALA A 96 -12.06 -5.89 -11.21
CA ALA A 96 -13.49 -6.19 -11.33
C ALA A 96 -13.84 -7.58 -10.79
N SER A 97 -12.97 -8.58 -11.00
CA SER A 97 -13.15 -9.95 -10.49
C SER A 97 -13.03 -10.01 -8.96
N LEU A 98 -12.07 -9.28 -8.37
CA LEU A 98 -11.90 -9.17 -6.92
C LEU A 98 -13.12 -8.51 -6.28
N LEU A 99 -13.59 -7.38 -6.83
CA LEU A 99 -14.78 -6.68 -6.35
C LEU A 99 -16.04 -7.56 -6.38
N LYS A 100 -16.20 -8.35 -7.44
CA LYS A 100 -17.34 -9.28 -7.61
C LYS A 100 -17.16 -10.60 -6.86
N LYS A 101 -15.98 -10.87 -6.29
CA LYS A 101 -15.59 -12.17 -5.75
C LYS A 101 -15.80 -13.31 -6.75
N ASP A 102 -15.52 -13.05 -8.02
CA ASP A 102 -15.63 -14.01 -9.11
C ASP A 102 -14.41 -14.94 -9.10
N GLU A 103 -14.51 -16.07 -8.40
CA GLU A 103 -13.42 -17.03 -8.27
C GLU A 103 -12.95 -17.61 -9.60
N GLN A 104 -13.84 -17.76 -10.58
CA GLN A 104 -13.44 -18.33 -11.86
C GLN A 104 -12.60 -17.31 -12.63
N MET A 105 -13.07 -16.07 -12.72
CA MET A 105 -12.33 -15.01 -13.38
C MET A 105 -11.00 -14.72 -12.68
N MET A 106 -10.95 -14.74 -11.35
CA MET A 106 -9.70 -14.57 -10.62
C MET A 106 -8.69 -15.68 -10.94
N GLN A 107 -9.11 -16.94 -11.08
CA GLN A 107 -8.23 -18.03 -11.50
C GLN A 107 -7.70 -17.81 -12.91
N ASP A 108 -8.56 -17.42 -13.85
CA ASP A 108 -8.17 -17.14 -15.23
C ASP A 108 -7.15 -15.98 -15.26
N MET A 109 -7.38 -14.95 -14.46
CA MET A 109 -6.44 -13.83 -14.30
C MET A 109 -5.14 -14.21 -13.59
N ALA A 110 -5.15 -15.20 -12.69
CA ALA A 110 -3.93 -15.74 -12.10
C ALA A 110 -3.01 -16.33 -13.17
N VAL A 111 -3.59 -17.07 -14.12
CA VAL A 111 -2.86 -17.66 -15.24
C VAL A 111 -2.30 -16.57 -16.15
N VAL A 112 -3.12 -15.56 -16.49
CA VAL A 112 -2.69 -14.40 -17.29
C VAL A 112 -1.57 -13.63 -16.60
N GLY A 113 -1.68 -13.43 -15.29
CA GLY A 113 -0.68 -12.76 -14.45
C GLY A 113 0.58 -13.59 -14.23
N GLY A 114 0.60 -14.87 -14.63
CA GLY A 114 1.76 -15.75 -14.52
C GLY A 114 1.96 -16.38 -13.15
N TYR A 115 0.95 -16.35 -12.27
CA TYR A 115 1.02 -16.96 -10.94
C TYR A 115 1.24 -18.47 -11.07
N LYS A 116 2.30 -18.97 -10.43
CA LYS A 116 2.67 -20.39 -10.42
C LYS A 116 3.09 -20.81 -9.02
N SER A 117 2.59 -21.96 -8.60
CA SER A 117 3.05 -22.68 -7.41
C SER A 117 3.47 -24.09 -7.82
N LYS A 118 4.17 -24.80 -6.94
CA LYS A 118 4.73 -26.13 -7.21
C LYS A 118 3.65 -27.16 -7.54
N TYR A 119 2.52 -27.09 -6.83
CA TYR A 119 1.41 -28.03 -6.97
C TYR A 119 0.16 -27.39 -7.61
N GLY A 120 0.20 -26.10 -7.94
CA GLY A 120 -0.93 -25.41 -8.55
C GLY A 120 -2.17 -25.34 -7.66
N LYS A 121 -2.02 -25.35 -6.32
CA LYS A 121 -3.16 -25.29 -5.42
C LYS A 121 -3.89 -23.95 -5.58
N LYS A 122 -5.13 -24.05 -6.07
CA LYS A 122 -6.03 -22.90 -6.28
C LYS A 122 -6.10 -22.01 -5.03
N GLU A 123 -6.31 -22.59 -3.86
CA GLU A 123 -6.46 -21.81 -2.61
C GLU A 123 -5.23 -20.94 -2.30
N VAL A 124 -4.02 -21.43 -2.54
CA VAL A 124 -2.78 -20.68 -2.33
C VAL A 124 -2.67 -19.55 -3.34
N ILE A 125 -2.89 -19.83 -4.63
CA ILE A 125 -2.85 -18.81 -5.69
C ILE A 125 -3.87 -17.70 -5.44
N MET A 126 -5.09 -18.09 -5.06
CA MET A 126 -6.17 -17.16 -4.77
C MET A 126 -5.85 -16.26 -3.57
N LYS A 127 -5.29 -16.82 -2.50
CA LYS A 127 -4.83 -16.04 -1.33
C LYS A 127 -3.69 -15.09 -1.69
N LEU A 128 -2.74 -15.51 -2.52
CA LEU A 128 -1.67 -14.64 -3.01
C LEU A 128 -2.20 -13.46 -3.83
N MET A 129 -3.22 -13.69 -4.67
CA MET A 129 -3.85 -12.62 -5.44
C MET A 129 -4.63 -11.64 -4.58
N GLN A 130 -5.46 -12.14 -3.64
CA GLN A 130 -6.21 -11.27 -2.72
C GLN A 130 -5.27 -10.43 -1.87
N PHE A 131 -4.20 -11.05 -1.39
CA PHE A 131 -3.16 -10.36 -0.64
C PHE A 131 -2.45 -9.30 -1.47
N GLY A 132 -2.08 -9.62 -2.72
CA GLY A 132 -1.35 -8.70 -3.60
C GLY A 132 -2.18 -7.51 -4.09
N TYR A 133 -3.49 -7.68 -4.30
CA TYR A 133 -4.31 -6.71 -5.03
C TYR A 133 -5.55 -6.19 -4.32
N ASP A 134 -5.95 -6.75 -3.17
CA ASP A 134 -7.21 -6.38 -2.51
C ASP A 134 -7.02 -6.02 -1.03
N SER A 135 -6.71 -7.01 -0.18
CA SER A 135 -6.69 -6.80 1.27
C SER A 135 -5.63 -7.63 2.00
N TRP A 136 -5.12 -7.02 3.07
CA TRP A 136 -4.21 -7.61 4.05
C TRP A 136 -4.94 -7.89 5.38
N GLY A 137 -6.27 -7.71 5.39
CA GLY A 137 -7.11 -7.86 6.57
C GLY A 137 -7.21 -9.30 7.06
N HIS A 138 -7.88 -9.47 8.21
CA HIS A 138 -8.00 -10.75 8.89
C HIS A 138 -8.71 -11.82 8.04
N GLU A 139 -9.58 -11.40 7.12
CA GLU A 139 -10.27 -12.25 6.16
C GLU A 139 -9.33 -12.94 5.16
N VAL A 140 -8.20 -12.32 4.82
CA VAL A 140 -7.19 -12.90 3.92
C VAL A 140 -6.07 -13.55 4.72
N THR A 141 -5.53 -12.83 5.71
CA THR A 141 -4.32 -13.24 6.44
C THR A 141 -4.59 -14.06 7.70
N GLY A 142 -5.83 -14.09 8.18
CA GLY A 142 -6.17 -14.70 9.48
C GLY A 142 -5.53 -14.00 10.67
N GLY A 143 -5.20 -12.70 10.54
CA GLY A 143 -4.54 -11.92 11.60
C GLY A 143 -3.04 -12.16 11.72
N LYS A 144 -2.45 -12.94 10.80
CA LYS A 144 -1.01 -13.20 10.74
C LYS A 144 -0.28 -12.01 10.15
N ASN A 145 0.96 -11.80 10.58
CA ASN A 145 1.81 -10.83 9.90
C ASN A 145 2.24 -11.35 8.51
N LEU A 146 2.75 -10.44 7.67
CA LEU A 146 3.22 -10.74 6.31
C LEU A 146 4.12 -11.97 6.24
N VAL A 147 5.10 -12.07 7.14
CA VAL A 147 6.09 -13.15 7.14
C VAL A 147 5.42 -14.48 7.47
N GLN A 148 4.64 -14.51 8.55
CA GLN A 148 3.91 -15.71 8.99
C GLN A 148 2.92 -16.20 7.92
N PHE A 149 2.17 -15.28 7.32
CA PHE A 149 1.22 -15.60 6.26
C PHE A 149 1.94 -16.19 5.04
N THR A 150 3.06 -15.58 4.65
CA THR A 150 3.85 -16.05 3.50
C THR A 150 4.48 -17.42 3.77
N ASP A 151 5.03 -17.63 4.96
CA ASP A 151 5.67 -18.89 5.34
C ASP A 151 4.67 -20.06 5.37
N GLU A 152 3.46 -19.82 5.87
CA GLU A 152 2.39 -20.81 5.88
C GLU A 152 1.93 -21.17 4.46
N LEU A 153 1.69 -20.17 3.61
CA LEU A 153 1.34 -20.42 2.22
C LEU A 153 2.45 -21.21 1.50
N LYS A 154 3.73 -20.88 1.76
CA LYS A 154 4.87 -21.61 1.18
C LYS A 154 4.97 -23.04 1.70
N ALA A 155 4.63 -23.28 2.97
CA ALA A 155 4.57 -24.61 3.53
C ALA A 155 3.46 -25.45 2.88
N GLU A 156 2.35 -24.82 2.52
CA GLU A 156 1.21 -25.48 1.90
C GLU A 156 1.43 -25.79 0.41
N ASP A 157 1.93 -24.82 -0.36
CA ASP A 157 2.32 -24.98 -1.76
C ASP A 157 3.47 -24.03 -2.11
N PRO A 158 4.73 -24.53 -2.14
CA PRO A 158 5.89 -23.68 -2.41
C PRO A 158 5.81 -23.00 -3.78
N TRP A 159 6.25 -21.75 -3.87
CA TRP A 159 6.55 -21.08 -5.13
C TRP A 159 7.98 -20.56 -5.11
N HIS A 160 8.62 -20.56 -6.28
CA HIS A 160 10.00 -20.10 -6.42
C HIS A 160 10.03 -18.58 -6.67
N GLU A 161 9.14 -18.09 -7.53
CA GLU A 161 8.97 -16.68 -7.86
C GLU A 161 7.48 -16.44 -8.11
N VAL A 162 6.94 -15.36 -7.55
CA VAL A 162 5.69 -14.75 -8.02
C VAL A 162 6.10 -13.63 -8.99
N PRO A 163 5.44 -13.50 -10.15
CA PRO A 163 5.77 -12.49 -11.15
C PRO A 163 5.64 -11.06 -10.63
#